data_AF-A0A7L1VGQ3-F1
#
_entry.id   AF-A0A7L1VGQ3-F1
#
_cell.length_a   1.000
_cell.length_b   1.000
_cell.length_c   1.000
_cell.angle_alpha   90.00
_cell.angle_beta   90.00
_cell.angle_gamma   90.00
#
_symmetry.space_group_name_H-M   'P 1'
#
loop_
_entity.id
_entity.type
_entity.pdbx_description
1 polymer ?
#
loop_
_entity_poly.entity_id
_entity_poly.type
_entity_poly.pdbx_seq_one_letter_code
_entity_poly.pdbx_strand_id
1 'polypeptide(L)'
;AACGGFLTKLNGSITSPGWPKEYPPNKNCIWQLVAPTQYRISLQFDFFETEGNDVCKYDFVEVRSGLTADSKLHGKFCGAEKPDVITSQYNNMRIEFKSDNTVSKKGFKAHFFSDKDECSKNNGGCQHECLNSFGSYECQCRSGFVLHDNKHDCKEAGCDHKVTSVSGTITSPNWPDKYPSKKECTWAISTTPGHRIKLTFSELDVEAQQECTYDHLEVFDGKDAKAPALGRFCGAKEPEPIVSSGNKMFLKFVSDNSIQKKGFEATHSTVCGGQVRAEVKTKDLYSHAQFGDNNYPGGSDCEWVIMAEEGFGVELIFQTFEIEEEADCGYDYMELFDGYDGTAPRLGRFCGSG
;
A
#
# COMPACT_ATOMS: atom_id res chain seq x y z
N ALA A 1 5.25 -46.22 3.29
CA ALA A 1 3.93 -45.55 3.23
C ALA A 1 3.63 -45.18 1.78
N ALA A 2 2.45 -45.53 1.28
CA ALA A 2 1.91 -44.96 0.05
C ALA A 2 1.44 -43.52 0.33
N CYS A 3 1.52 -42.63 -0.65
CA CYS A 3 1.14 -41.23 -0.55
C CYS A 3 0.62 -40.73 -1.91
N GLY A 4 -0.04 -39.57 -1.91
CA GLY A 4 -0.73 -39.07 -3.10
C GLY A 4 -2.15 -39.62 -3.26
N GLY A 5 -2.78 -39.27 -4.38
CA GLY A 5 -4.11 -39.74 -4.74
C GLY A 5 -4.94 -38.70 -5.49
N PHE A 6 -6.06 -39.16 -6.04
CA PHE A 6 -7.06 -38.32 -6.69
C PHE A 6 -8.19 -38.00 -5.69
N LEU A 7 -8.41 -36.72 -5.41
CA LEU A 7 -9.33 -36.26 -4.37
C LEU A 7 -10.40 -35.35 -4.99
N THR A 8 -11.66 -35.71 -4.77
CA THR A 8 -12.84 -34.96 -5.27
C THR A 8 -13.69 -34.35 -4.18
N LYS A 9 -13.26 -34.47 -2.92
CA LYS A 9 -13.94 -33.84 -1.79
C LYS A 9 -13.78 -32.32 -1.89
N LEU A 10 -14.78 -31.57 -1.42
CA LEU A 10 -14.72 -30.11 -1.39
C LEU A 10 -13.82 -29.57 -0.27
N ASN A 11 -13.48 -30.40 0.72
CA ASN A 11 -12.50 -30.06 1.73
C ASN A 11 -11.77 -31.32 2.22
N GLY A 12 -10.62 -31.11 2.85
CA GLY A 12 -9.85 -32.20 3.44
C GLY A 12 -8.45 -31.75 3.85
N SER A 13 -7.64 -32.72 4.22
CA SER A 13 -6.24 -32.50 4.57
C SER A 13 -5.33 -33.46 3.84
N ILE A 14 -4.14 -32.98 3.49
CA ILE A 14 -3.03 -33.78 2.97
C ILE A 14 -1.83 -33.60 3.88
N THR A 15 -1.01 -34.64 4.01
CA THR A 15 0.19 -34.61 4.83
C THR A 15 1.34 -35.24 4.08
N SER A 16 2.56 -34.85 4.43
CA SER A 16 3.75 -35.59 4.06
C SER A 16 3.64 -37.06 4.52
N PRO A 17 4.21 -38.02 3.77
CA PRO A 17 4.24 -39.42 4.20
C PRO A 17 4.98 -39.51 5.54
N GLY A 18 4.39 -40.17 6.54
CA GLY A 18 5.03 -40.34 7.86
C GLY A 18 4.65 -39.29 8.91
N TRP A 19 3.94 -38.22 8.53
CA TRP A 19 3.43 -37.21 9.47
C TRP A 19 2.73 -37.83 10.69
N PRO A 20 2.98 -37.35 11.93
CA PRO A 20 3.80 -36.19 12.31
C PRO A 20 5.30 -36.47 12.49
N LYS A 21 5.78 -37.66 12.13
CA LYS A 21 7.21 -37.98 12.12
C LYS A 21 7.86 -37.47 10.83
N GLU A 22 9.18 -37.58 10.78
CA GLU A 22 9.93 -37.22 9.57
C GLU A 22 9.50 -38.05 8.36
N TYR A 23 9.49 -37.41 7.19
CA TYR A 23 9.12 -38.09 5.96
C TYR A 23 10.23 -39.05 5.51
N PRO A 24 9.93 -40.16 4.82
CA PRO A 24 10.99 -41.02 4.29
C PRO A 24 11.71 -40.39 3.08
N PRO A 25 12.97 -40.77 2.82
CA PRO A 25 13.67 -40.39 1.59
C PRO A 25 13.09 -41.09 0.35
N ASN A 26 13.43 -40.57 -0.84
CA ASN A 26 13.07 -41.06 -2.17
C ASN A 26 11.56 -41.18 -2.38
N LYS A 27 10.79 -40.20 -1.90
CA LYS A 27 9.35 -40.16 -2.12
C LYS A 27 9.01 -39.28 -3.31
N ASN A 28 8.00 -39.71 -4.06
CA ASN A 28 7.28 -38.88 -5.00
C ASN A 28 5.78 -39.08 -4.74
N CYS A 29 5.16 -38.10 -4.12
CA CYS A 29 3.75 -38.11 -3.75
C CYS A 29 3.01 -37.07 -4.59
N ILE A 30 2.01 -37.49 -5.35
CA ILE A 30 1.22 -36.58 -6.19
C ILE A 30 -0.24 -36.62 -5.74
N TRP A 31 -0.76 -35.47 -5.31
CA TRP A 31 -2.19 -35.26 -5.08
C TRP A 31 -2.79 -34.48 -6.24
N GLN A 32 -3.91 -34.97 -6.74
CA GLN A 32 -4.70 -34.34 -7.79
C GLN A 32 -6.07 -34.03 -7.21
N LEU A 33 -6.33 -32.74 -6.96
CA LEU A 33 -7.59 -32.26 -6.43
C LEU A 33 -8.48 -31.81 -7.58
N VAL A 34 -9.75 -32.23 -7.59
CA VAL A 34 -10.75 -31.79 -8.57
C VAL A 34 -12.05 -31.45 -7.86
N ALA A 35 -12.44 -30.19 -7.93
CA ALA A 35 -13.73 -29.70 -7.48
C ALA A 35 -14.73 -29.65 -8.65
N PRO A 36 -16.03 -29.47 -8.39
CA PRO A 36 -17.01 -29.19 -9.44
C PRO A 36 -16.62 -27.95 -10.27
N THR A 37 -17.12 -27.88 -11.51
CA THR A 37 -16.95 -26.68 -12.35
C THR A 37 -17.48 -25.43 -11.63
N GLN A 38 -16.81 -24.28 -11.78
CA GLN A 38 -17.08 -23.01 -11.07
C GLN A 38 -16.55 -22.92 -9.63
N TYR A 39 -15.88 -23.95 -9.13
CA TYR A 39 -15.16 -23.87 -7.86
C TYR A 39 -13.68 -23.57 -8.10
N ARG A 40 -13.04 -22.96 -7.11
CA ARG A 40 -11.57 -22.87 -7.00
C ARG A 40 -11.12 -23.55 -5.73
N ILE A 41 -9.92 -24.09 -5.75
CA ILE A 41 -9.34 -24.89 -4.67
C ILE A 41 -8.26 -24.05 -4.02
N SER A 42 -8.37 -23.81 -2.72
CA SER A 42 -7.34 -23.18 -1.92
C SER A 42 -6.62 -24.23 -1.07
N LEU A 43 -5.30 -24.13 -1.02
CA LEU A 43 -4.42 -24.96 -0.21
C LEU A 43 -3.76 -24.08 0.85
N GLN A 44 -3.92 -24.45 2.11
CA GLN A 44 -3.34 -23.76 3.25
C GLN A 44 -2.49 -24.72 4.07
N PHE A 45 -1.23 -24.35 4.30
CA PHE A 45 -0.34 -25.12 5.15
C PHE A 45 -0.61 -24.77 6.63
N ASP A 46 -0.80 -25.79 7.45
CA ASP A 46 -0.81 -25.69 8.92
C ASP A 46 0.61 -25.79 9.47
N PHE A 47 1.44 -26.59 8.81
CA PHE A 47 2.85 -26.81 9.14
C PHE A 47 3.64 -27.10 7.86
N PHE A 48 4.86 -26.58 7.77
CA PHE A 48 5.76 -26.79 6.62
C PHE A 48 7.22 -26.75 7.07
N GLU A 49 7.93 -27.86 6.86
CA GLU A 49 9.37 -27.99 7.09
C GLU A 49 9.94 -29.09 6.19
N THR A 50 10.63 -28.72 5.12
CA THR A 50 11.35 -29.65 4.23
C THR A 50 12.82 -29.26 4.09
N GLU A 51 13.66 -30.19 3.65
CA GLU A 51 15.03 -29.85 3.26
C GLU A 51 15.03 -28.89 2.07
N GLY A 52 15.80 -27.79 2.15
CA GLY A 52 16.00 -26.92 1.00
C GLY A 52 16.43 -25.50 1.36
N ASN A 53 16.82 -24.77 0.33
CA ASN A 53 17.09 -23.33 0.31
C ASN A 53 16.30 -22.69 -0.85
N ASP A 54 16.51 -21.41 -1.15
CA ASP A 54 15.68 -20.62 -2.10
C ASP A 54 15.42 -21.23 -3.49
N VAL A 55 16.21 -22.20 -3.95
CA VAL A 55 16.07 -22.85 -5.28
C VAL A 55 15.35 -24.22 -5.19
N CYS A 56 15.11 -24.74 -3.98
CA CYS A 56 14.42 -26.00 -3.71
C CYS A 56 14.93 -27.16 -4.58
N LYS A 57 16.25 -27.35 -4.57
CA LYS A 57 16.95 -28.36 -5.38
C LYS A 57 16.74 -29.79 -4.87
N TYR A 58 16.69 -29.95 -3.54
CA TYR A 58 16.57 -31.24 -2.85
C TYR A 58 15.10 -31.60 -2.70
N ASP A 59 14.55 -31.45 -1.50
CA ASP A 59 13.16 -31.75 -1.21
C ASP A 59 12.26 -30.55 -1.50
N PHE A 60 11.07 -30.81 -2.03
CA PHE A 60 10.15 -29.73 -2.36
C PHE A 60 8.70 -30.16 -2.40
N VAL A 61 7.83 -29.17 -2.25
CA VAL A 61 6.41 -29.25 -2.62
C VAL A 61 6.17 -28.31 -3.79
N GLU A 62 5.67 -28.85 -4.90
CA GLU A 62 5.33 -28.09 -6.10
C GLU A 62 3.80 -28.03 -6.25
N VAL A 63 3.25 -26.84 -6.51
CA VAL A 63 1.79 -26.64 -6.62
C VAL A 63 1.44 -26.02 -7.98
N ARG A 64 0.47 -26.61 -8.68
CA ARG A 64 0.06 -26.20 -10.04
C ARG A 64 -1.46 -26.10 -10.20
N SER A 65 -1.90 -25.17 -11.05
CA SER A 65 -3.30 -25.05 -11.51
C SER A 65 -3.53 -25.92 -12.73
N GLY A 66 -3.94 -27.17 -12.51
CA GLY A 66 -4.11 -28.20 -13.55
C GLY A 66 -3.69 -29.57 -13.04
N LEU A 67 -3.99 -30.61 -13.82
CA LEU A 67 -3.72 -32.00 -13.43
C LEU A 67 -2.42 -32.57 -13.99
N THR A 68 -1.71 -31.82 -14.84
CA THR A 68 -0.48 -32.25 -15.53
C THR A 68 0.75 -31.50 -15.01
N ALA A 69 1.95 -32.04 -15.29
CA ALA A 69 3.21 -31.38 -14.95
C ALA A 69 3.42 -30.06 -15.73
N ASP A 70 2.84 -29.92 -16.91
CA ASP A 70 2.98 -28.73 -17.75
C ASP A 70 2.00 -27.60 -17.39
N SER A 71 1.10 -27.87 -16.43
CA SER A 71 0.11 -26.90 -15.96
C SER A 71 0.78 -25.70 -15.26
N LYS A 72 0.07 -24.55 -15.21
CA LYS A 72 0.60 -23.30 -14.63
C LYS A 72 1.13 -23.54 -13.20
N LEU A 73 2.43 -23.26 -13.02
CA LEU A 73 3.11 -23.32 -11.74
C LEU A 73 2.73 -22.12 -10.86
N HIS A 74 2.31 -22.39 -9.63
CA HIS A 74 2.18 -21.37 -8.59
C HIS A 74 3.49 -21.17 -7.85
N GLY A 75 4.17 -22.26 -7.52
CA GLY A 75 5.46 -22.21 -6.87
C GLY A 75 6.02 -23.59 -6.55
N LYS A 76 7.32 -23.58 -6.22
CA LYS A 76 8.08 -24.71 -5.72
C LYS A 76 8.65 -24.30 -4.37
N PHE A 77 8.23 -24.98 -3.33
CA PHE A 77 8.43 -24.57 -1.94
C PHE A 77 9.29 -25.57 -1.19
N CYS A 78 10.15 -25.07 -0.30
CA CYS A 78 11.01 -25.87 0.57
C CYS A 78 11.52 -25.02 1.74
N GLY A 79 12.25 -25.64 2.67
CA GLY A 79 12.71 -24.96 3.89
C GLY A 79 11.64 -24.97 4.98
N ALA A 80 11.72 -24.02 5.91
CA ALA A 80 10.83 -23.91 7.08
C ALA A 80 9.86 -22.73 7.01
N GLU A 81 9.99 -21.87 5.99
CA GLU A 81 9.04 -20.77 5.78
C GLU A 81 7.75 -21.34 5.17
N LYS A 82 6.63 -20.94 5.74
CA LYS A 82 5.31 -21.45 5.35
C LYS A 82 4.80 -20.65 4.15
N PRO A 83 4.40 -21.30 3.04
CA PRO A 83 3.79 -20.60 1.93
C PRO A 83 2.46 -19.92 2.33
N ASP A 84 2.17 -18.79 1.69
CA ASP A 84 0.84 -18.17 1.71
C ASP A 84 -0.22 -19.11 1.13
N VAL A 85 -1.50 -18.79 1.33
CA VAL A 85 -2.60 -19.59 0.80
C VAL A 85 -2.55 -19.59 -0.73
N ILE A 86 -2.50 -20.79 -1.33
CA ILE A 86 -2.40 -20.95 -2.78
C ILE A 86 -3.76 -21.31 -3.33
N THR A 87 -4.30 -20.49 -4.24
CA THR A 87 -5.61 -20.73 -4.88
C THR A 87 -5.44 -21.11 -6.34
N SER A 88 -5.98 -22.24 -6.76
CA SER A 88 -5.95 -22.72 -8.16
C SER A 88 -6.61 -21.72 -9.11
N GLN A 89 -6.19 -21.64 -10.37
CA GLN A 89 -6.85 -20.80 -11.40
C GLN A 89 -8.18 -21.39 -11.86
N TYR A 90 -8.33 -22.71 -11.78
CA TYR A 90 -9.51 -23.46 -12.21
C TYR A 90 -10.01 -24.36 -11.07
N ASN A 91 -10.92 -25.28 -11.37
CA ASN A 91 -11.46 -26.24 -10.42
C ASN A 91 -10.55 -27.45 -10.16
N ASN A 92 -9.25 -27.36 -10.45
CA ASN A 92 -8.32 -28.45 -10.24
C ASN A 92 -6.93 -27.96 -9.80
N MET A 93 -6.24 -28.79 -9.04
CA MET A 93 -4.92 -28.49 -8.50
C MET A 93 -4.09 -29.77 -8.41
N ARG A 94 -2.82 -29.68 -8.82
CA ARG A 94 -1.83 -30.76 -8.64
C ARG A 94 -0.80 -30.31 -7.63
N ILE A 95 -0.54 -31.18 -6.65
CA ILE A 95 0.45 -30.97 -5.58
C ILE A 95 1.42 -32.14 -5.64
N GLU A 96 2.70 -31.86 -5.85
CA GLU A 96 3.76 -32.88 -5.93
C GLU A 96 4.76 -32.64 -4.81
N PHE A 97 4.90 -33.62 -3.91
CA PHE A 97 5.98 -33.65 -2.92
C PHE A 97 7.05 -34.63 -3.37
N LYS A 98 8.29 -34.17 -3.45
CA LYS A 98 9.44 -35.00 -3.79
C LYS A 98 10.50 -34.90 -2.71
N SER A 99 11.02 -36.04 -2.26
CA SER A 99 12.21 -36.12 -1.40
C SER A 99 13.34 -36.88 -2.06
N ASP A 100 14.57 -36.47 -1.79
CA ASP A 100 15.79 -37.11 -2.28
C ASP A 100 16.26 -38.26 -1.37
N ASN A 101 17.48 -38.76 -1.56
CA ASN A 101 17.98 -39.92 -0.82
C ASN A 101 18.58 -39.59 0.56
N THR A 102 18.65 -38.32 0.93
CA THR A 102 19.24 -37.81 2.17
C THR A 102 18.25 -36.96 2.96
N VAL A 103 18.72 -36.46 4.11
CA VAL A 103 18.09 -35.49 5.02
C VAL A 103 16.56 -35.42 4.98
N SER A 104 15.93 -35.97 6.01
CA SER A 104 14.49 -35.84 6.19
C SER A 104 14.14 -34.81 7.26
N LYS A 105 12.98 -34.18 7.12
CA LYS A 105 12.40 -33.24 8.09
C LYS A 105 10.98 -33.67 8.44
N LYS A 106 10.30 -32.92 9.30
CA LYS A 106 8.90 -33.22 9.70
C LYS A 106 7.91 -33.18 8.52
N GLY A 107 8.23 -32.45 7.45
CA GLY A 107 7.39 -32.36 6.27
C GLY A 107 6.27 -31.35 6.44
N PHE A 108 5.06 -31.71 6.04
CA PHE A 108 3.96 -30.75 6.03
C PHE A 108 2.63 -31.37 6.43
N LYS A 109 1.76 -30.52 6.95
CA LYS A 109 0.32 -30.75 7.03
C LYS A 109 -0.37 -29.56 6.39
N ALA A 110 -1.20 -29.83 5.41
CA ALA A 110 -2.00 -28.82 4.73
C ALA A 110 -3.46 -29.24 4.70
N HIS A 111 -4.35 -28.27 4.73
CA HIS A 111 -5.76 -28.47 4.44
C HIS A 111 -6.11 -27.78 3.13
N PHE A 112 -7.01 -28.40 2.38
CA PHE A 112 -7.56 -27.83 1.18
C PHE A 112 -9.07 -27.65 1.35
N PHE A 113 -9.58 -26.62 0.72
CA PHE A 113 -11.00 -26.35 0.65
C PHE A 113 -11.32 -25.77 -0.72
N SER A 114 -12.51 -26.06 -1.19
CA SER A 114 -13.05 -25.59 -2.46
C SER A 114 -14.20 -24.67 -2.17
N ASP A 115 -14.17 -23.53 -2.84
CA ASP A 115 -15.20 -22.52 -2.75
C ASP A 115 -15.72 -22.21 -4.15
N LYS A 116 -17.01 -21.89 -4.23
CA LYS A 116 -17.57 -21.44 -5.50
C LYS A 116 -16.98 -20.06 -5.77
N ASP A 117 -16.50 -19.84 -6.99
CA ASP A 117 -16.06 -18.52 -7.42
C ASP A 117 -17.20 -17.87 -8.18
N GLU A 118 -18.09 -17.17 -7.47
CA GLU A 118 -19.19 -16.43 -8.09
C GLU A 118 -18.70 -15.35 -9.06
N CYS A 119 -17.52 -14.78 -8.80
CA CYS A 119 -16.93 -13.73 -9.61
C CYS A 119 -16.47 -14.23 -10.99
N SER A 120 -16.07 -15.50 -11.08
CA SER A 120 -15.67 -16.14 -12.34
C SER A 120 -16.78 -16.18 -13.41
N LYS A 121 -18.04 -15.94 -13.04
CA LYS A 121 -19.17 -15.89 -13.99
C LYS A 121 -19.85 -14.54 -13.95
N ASN A 122 -19.81 -13.81 -15.07
CA ASN A 122 -20.44 -12.49 -15.23
C ASN A 122 -20.10 -11.53 -14.08
N ASN A 123 -18.87 -11.59 -13.56
CA ASN A 123 -18.39 -10.75 -12.46
C ASN A 123 -19.28 -10.84 -11.20
N GLY A 124 -19.88 -11.99 -10.90
CA GLY A 124 -20.83 -12.14 -9.79
C GLY A 124 -22.10 -11.29 -9.93
N GLY A 125 -22.35 -10.67 -11.10
CA GLY A 125 -23.38 -9.66 -11.28
C GLY A 125 -23.04 -8.29 -10.69
N CYS A 126 -21.79 -8.06 -10.29
CA CYS A 126 -21.32 -6.77 -9.79
C CYS A 126 -21.12 -5.78 -10.94
N GLN A 127 -21.51 -4.52 -10.75
CA GLN A 127 -21.30 -3.46 -11.73
C GLN A 127 -19.82 -3.13 -11.92
N HIS A 128 -19.05 -3.08 -10.83
CA HIS A 128 -17.61 -2.79 -10.86
C HIS A 128 -16.78 -4.04 -10.54
N GLU A 129 -16.43 -4.26 -9.29
CA GLU A 129 -15.53 -5.34 -8.90
C GLU A 129 -16.26 -6.38 -8.07
N CYS A 130 -15.93 -7.64 -8.29
CA CYS A 130 -16.42 -8.77 -7.50
C CYS A 130 -15.26 -9.36 -6.71
N LEU A 131 -15.43 -9.43 -5.40
CA LEU A 131 -14.48 -10.05 -4.49
C LEU A 131 -15.05 -11.39 -4.03
N ASN A 132 -14.42 -12.48 -4.44
CA ASN A 132 -14.80 -13.80 -3.99
C ASN A 132 -14.27 -14.04 -2.58
N SER A 133 -15.12 -14.57 -1.71
CA SER A 133 -14.80 -14.85 -0.31
C SER A 133 -15.25 -16.27 0.04
N PHE A 134 -14.68 -16.90 1.06
CA PHE A 134 -15.10 -18.27 1.36
C PHE A 134 -16.60 -18.36 1.71
N GLY A 135 -17.36 -19.10 0.89
CA GLY A 135 -18.80 -19.31 1.03
C GLY A 135 -19.68 -18.16 0.53
N SER A 136 -19.10 -17.09 -0.04
CA SER A 136 -19.85 -15.91 -0.49
C SER A 136 -19.04 -15.07 -1.47
N TYR A 137 -19.59 -13.96 -1.93
CA TYR A 137 -18.85 -12.91 -2.59
C TYR A 137 -19.47 -11.57 -2.24
N GLU A 138 -18.73 -10.49 -2.49
CA GLU A 138 -19.25 -9.14 -2.36
C GLU A 138 -18.84 -8.28 -3.55
N CYS A 139 -19.69 -7.34 -3.90
CA CYS A 139 -19.36 -6.34 -4.91
C CYS A 139 -18.68 -5.15 -4.25
N GLN A 140 -17.57 -4.71 -4.83
CA GLN A 140 -16.86 -3.51 -4.44
C GLN A 140 -16.98 -2.46 -5.54
N CYS A 141 -17.14 -1.20 -5.12
CA CYS A 141 -17.15 -0.06 -6.00
C CYS A 141 -15.79 0.62 -6.00
N ARG A 142 -15.35 1.05 -7.19
CA ARG A 142 -14.13 1.83 -7.37
C ARG A 142 -14.23 3.21 -6.74
N SER A 143 -13.08 3.87 -6.60
CA SER A 143 -12.95 5.22 -6.05
C SER A 143 -13.99 6.18 -6.63
N GLY A 144 -14.64 6.98 -5.76
CA GLY A 144 -15.70 7.90 -6.17
C GLY A 144 -17.09 7.26 -6.35
N PHE A 145 -17.25 5.97 -6.05
CA PHE A 145 -18.55 5.30 -6.01
C PHE A 145 -18.76 4.59 -4.67
N VAL A 146 -20.02 4.46 -4.27
CA VAL A 146 -20.44 3.66 -3.12
C VAL A 146 -21.40 2.57 -3.58
N LEU A 147 -21.41 1.47 -2.85
CA LEU A 147 -22.30 0.35 -3.14
C LEU A 147 -23.76 0.80 -3.01
N HIS A 148 -24.54 0.51 -4.04
CA HIS A 148 -25.98 0.73 -4.05
C HIS A 148 -26.67 -0.26 -3.10
N ASP A 149 -27.90 0.05 -2.71
CA ASP A 149 -28.64 -0.71 -1.70
C ASP A 149 -28.96 -2.15 -2.17
N ASN A 150 -28.91 -2.41 -3.48
CA ASN A 150 -29.03 -3.75 -4.07
C ASN A 150 -27.75 -4.60 -3.97
N LYS A 151 -26.67 -4.06 -3.41
CA LYS A 151 -25.36 -4.71 -3.22
C LYS A 151 -24.64 -5.15 -4.49
N HIS A 152 -25.10 -4.71 -5.66
CA HIS A 152 -24.52 -5.08 -6.96
C HIS A 152 -24.10 -3.85 -7.77
N ASP A 153 -24.92 -2.81 -7.74
CA ASP A 153 -24.66 -1.58 -8.46
C ASP A 153 -23.83 -0.62 -7.63
N CYS A 154 -23.19 0.33 -8.30
CA CYS A 154 -22.37 1.38 -7.75
C CYS A 154 -23.03 2.72 -8.07
N LYS A 155 -23.42 3.46 -7.02
CA LYS A 155 -23.91 4.83 -7.15
C LYS A 155 -22.77 5.80 -6.88
N GLU A 156 -22.81 6.95 -7.53
CA GLU A 156 -21.77 7.97 -7.34
C GLU A 156 -21.70 8.40 -5.88
N ALA A 157 -20.48 8.44 -5.34
CA ALA A 157 -20.22 8.95 -4.00
C ALA A 157 -20.15 10.49 -4.04
N GLY A 158 -20.26 11.11 -2.87
CA GLY A 158 -19.80 12.48 -2.71
C GLY A 158 -18.30 12.56 -3.04
N CYS A 159 -17.90 13.65 -3.70
CA CYS A 159 -16.52 13.82 -4.16
C CYS A 159 -15.71 14.80 -3.30
N ASP A 160 -16.15 15.02 -2.06
CA ASP A 160 -15.46 15.86 -1.08
C ASP A 160 -14.80 14.98 -0.02
N HIS A 161 -13.48 14.88 -0.08
CA HIS A 161 -12.69 13.97 0.75
C HIS A 161 -11.89 14.74 1.80
N LYS A 162 -11.86 14.22 3.02
CA LYS A 162 -10.99 14.69 4.11
C LYS A 162 -9.93 13.64 4.39
N VAL A 163 -8.67 14.02 4.30
CA VAL A 163 -7.53 13.11 4.44
C VAL A 163 -6.68 13.56 5.63
N THR A 164 -6.65 12.74 6.68
CA THR A 164 -5.90 13.01 7.92
C THR A 164 -4.81 11.98 8.21
N SER A 165 -4.65 10.97 7.35
CA SER A 165 -3.58 9.99 7.50
C SER A 165 -2.23 10.60 7.11
N VAL A 166 -1.18 10.21 7.82
CA VAL A 166 0.19 10.73 7.57
C VAL A 166 0.75 10.31 6.21
N SER A 167 0.20 9.24 5.63
CA SER A 167 0.45 8.79 4.26
C SER A 167 -0.78 8.08 3.68
N GLY A 168 -0.80 7.90 2.37
CA GLY A 168 -1.84 7.17 1.67
C GLY A 168 -1.84 7.42 0.16
N THR A 169 -2.83 6.87 -0.51
CA THR A 169 -3.03 7.00 -1.96
C THR A 169 -4.31 7.77 -2.25
N ILE A 170 -4.24 8.65 -3.23
CA ILE A 170 -5.32 9.47 -3.75
C ILE A 170 -5.45 9.16 -5.23
N THR A 171 -6.67 8.84 -5.66
CA THR A 171 -6.95 8.50 -7.06
C THR A 171 -8.09 9.35 -7.60
N SER A 172 -8.09 9.61 -8.90
CA SER A 172 -9.28 10.12 -9.58
C SER A 172 -10.47 9.17 -9.42
N PRO A 173 -11.72 9.66 -9.53
CA PRO A 173 -12.89 8.79 -9.55
C PRO A 173 -12.79 7.75 -10.67
N ASN A 174 -13.27 6.53 -10.40
CA ASN A 174 -13.24 5.36 -11.29
C ASN A 174 -11.85 4.78 -11.64
N TRP A 175 -10.77 5.28 -11.04
CA TRP A 175 -9.43 4.72 -11.25
C TRP A 175 -9.40 3.19 -11.04
N PRO A 176 -8.70 2.41 -11.89
CA PRO A 176 -7.84 2.80 -13.01
C PRO A 176 -8.55 2.94 -14.35
N ASP A 177 -9.88 2.93 -14.38
CA ASP A 177 -10.65 3.21 -15.59
C ASP A 177 -10.91 4.71 -15.73
N LYS A 178 -11.51 5.08 -16.88
CA LYS A 178 -11.73 6.48 -17.22
C LYS A 178 -12.56 7.21 -16.18
N TYR A 179 -12.12 8.40 -15.76
CA TYR A 179 -12.88 9.23 -14.84
C TYR A 179 -14.23 9.66 -15.45
N PRO A 180 -15.28 9.94 -14.67
CA PRO A 180 -16.55 10.41 -15.20
C PRO A 180 -16.47 11.87 -15.71
N SER A 181 -17.37 12.24 -16.63
CA SER A 181 -17.54 13.63 -17.09
C SER A 181 -18.28 14.49 -16.04
N LYS A 182 -18.11 15.81 -16.12
CA LYS A 182 -18.77 16.82 -15.26
C LYS A 182 -18.54 16.59 -13.76
N LYS A 183 -17.32 16.19 -13.38
CA LYS A 183 -16.96 15.98 -11.97
C LYS A 183 -16.21 17.16 -11.43
N GLU A 184 -16.47 17.44 -10.16
CA GLU A 184 -15.66 18.31 -9.32
C GLU A 184 -15.39 17.53 -8.03
N CYS A 185 -14.13 17.18 -7.80
CA CYS A 185 -13.70 16.36 -6.70
C CYS A 185 -12.61 17.06 -5.91
N THR A 186 -12.68 17.00 -4.59
CA THR A 186 -11.80 17.72 -3.70
C THR A 186 -11.19 16.80 -2.66
N TRP A 187 -9.92 17.03 -2.33
CA TRP A 187 -9.25 16.37 -1.22
C TRP A 187 -8.61 17.42 -0.33
N ALA A 188 -9.16 17.58 0.87
CA ALA A 188 -8.58 18.41 1.91
C ALA A 188 -7.64 17.55 2.76
N ILE A 189 -6.35 17.64 2.48
CA ILE A 189 -5.30 16.90 3.18
C ILE A 189 -4.78 17.77 4.33
N SER A 190 -4.77 17.21 5.53
CA SER A 190 -4.20 17.84 6.72
C SER A 190 -3.33 16.86 7.48
N THR A 191 -2.13 17.28 7.85
CA THR A 191 -1.18 16.48 8.63
C THR A 191 -0.79 17.18 9.94
N THR A 192 0.13 16.58 10.69
CA THR A 192 0.71 17.09 11.93
C THR A 192 1.17 18.54 11.77
N PRO A 193 0.76 19.48 12.64
CA PRO A 193 1.25 20.85 12.61
C PRO A 193 2.79 20.93 12.58
N GLY A 194 3.31 21.92 11.86
CA GLY A 194 4.75 22.07 11.64
C GLY A 194 5.36 21.12 10.62
N HIS A 195 4.58 20.23 10.01
CA HIS A 195 5.05 19.39 8.91
C HIS A 195 4.48 19.86 7.58
N ARG A 196 5.03 19.32 6.49
CA ARG A 196 4.57 19.53 5.12
C ARG A 196 3.96 18.26 4.55
N ILE A 197 3.20 18.42 3.49
CA ILE A 197 2.60 17.34 2.73
C ILE A 197 3.36 17.25 1.41
N LYS A 198 3.92 16.08 1.12
CA LYS A 198 4.51 15.75 -0.16
C LYS A 198 3.54 14.88 -0.95
N LEU A 199 3.19 15.32 -2.15
CA LEU A 199 2.38 14.60 -3.12
C LEU A 199 3.29 14.09 -4.26
N THR A 200 3.20 12.81 -4.59
CA THR A 200 4.00 12.19 -5.66
C THR A 200 3.09 11.37 -6.55
N PHE A 201 3.08 11.68 -7.85
CA PHE A 201 2.25 10.98 -8.83
C PHE A 201 2.93 9.68 -9.25
N SER A 202 2.19 8.57 -9.21
CA SER A 202 2.59 7.32 -9.86
C SER A 202 2.10 7.27 -11.31
N GLU A 203 1.00 7.95 -11.61
CA GLU A 203 0.47 8.06 -12.97
C GLU A 203 -0.42 9.30 -13.11
N LEU A 204 -0.33 9.97 -14.26
CA LEU A 204 -1.22 11.05 -14.67
C LEU A 204 -1.58 10.83 -16.14
N ASP A 205 -2.87 10.78 -16.46
CA ASP A 205 -3.44 10.78 -17.81
C ASP A 205 -4.79 11.51 -17.75
N VAL A 206 -4.73 12.82 -17.90
CA VAL A 206 -5.88 13.73 -17.93
C VAL A 206 -5.94 14.38 -19.31
N GLU A 207 -7.12 14.82 -19.78
CA GLU A 207 -7.24 15.45 -21.10
C GLU A 207 -6.21 16.58 -21.30
N ALA A 208 -5.38 16.45 -22.34
CA ALA A 208 -4.32 17.42 -22.61
C ALA A 208 -4.88 18.65 -23.33
N GLN A 209 -4.64 19.84 -22.75
CA GLN A 209 -4.92 21.13 -23.37
C GLN A 209 -3.82 22.12 -22.94
N GLN A 210 -3.53 23.12 -23.79
CA GLN A 210 -2.39 24.03 -23.62
C GLN A 210 -2.33 24.74 -22.25
N GLU A 211 -3.48 25.08 -21.68
CA GLU A 211 -3.64 25.81 -20.40
C GLU A 211 -4.44 24.99 -19.37
N CYS A 212 -4.61 23.69 -19.61
CA CYS A 212 -5.43 22.79 -18.81
C CYS A 212 -6.81 23.35 -18.45
N THR A 213 -7.51 23.96 -19.42
CA THR A 213 -8.83 24.58 -19.20
C THR A 213 -9.99 23.60 -19.29
N TYR A 214 -9.78 22.41 -19.86
CA TYR A 214 -10.76 21.33 -19.89
C TYR A 214 -10.62 20.55 -18.57
N ASP A 215 -10.25 19.28 -18.65
CA ASP A 215 -9.98 18.48 -17.47
C ASP A 215 -8.64 18.84 -16.84
N HIS A 216 -8.62 18.99 -15.51
CA HIS A 216 -7.39 19.31 -14.79
C HIS A 216 -7.45 18.92 -13.31
N LEU A 217 -6.27 18.66 -12.75
CA LEU A 217 -6.04 18.60 -11.31
C LEU A 217 -5.28 19.86 -10.88
N GLU A 218 -5.85 20.62 -9.96
CA GLU A 218 -5.20 21.78 -9.35
C GLU A 218 -4.84 21.48 -7.90
N VAL A 219 -3.61 21.83 -7.51
CA VAL A 219 -3.06 21.59 -6.18
C VAL A 219 -2.80 22.94 -5.52
N PHE A 220 -3.26 23.12 -4.30
CA PHE A 220 -3.21 24.37 -3.56
C PHE A 220 -2.47 24.21 -2.23
N ASP A 221 -1.68 25.23 -1.90
CA ASP A 221 -0.87 25.32 -0.69
C ASP A 221 -1.67 25.82 0.51
N GLY A 222 -2.68 25.06 0.92
CA GLY A 222 -3.48 25.42 2.07
C GLY A 222 -4.76 24.60 2.23
N LYS A 223 -5.73 25.21 2.91
CA LYS A 223 -6.95 24.51 3.36
C LYS A 223 -8.04 24.36 2.29
N ASP A 224 -8.03 25.20 1.26
CA ASP A 224 -9.07 25.30 0.25
C ASP A 224 -8.53 25.95 -1.04
N ALA A 225 -9.37 26.01 -2.08
CA ALA A 225 -9.05 26.56 -3.39
C ALA A 225 -8.78 28.08 -3.42
N LYS A 226 -8.83 28.79 -2.28
CA LYS A 226 -8.43 30.21 -2.19
C LYS A 226 -6.95 30.36 -1.85
N ALA A 227 -6.29 29.27 -1.45
CA ALA A 227 -4.85 29.27 -1.18
C ALA A 227 -4.03 29.41 -2.49
N PRO A 228 -2.74 29.75 -2.40
CA PRO A 228 -1.86 29.79 -3.58
C PRO A 228 -1.83 28.45 -4.31
N ALA A 229 -1.96 28.45 -5.64
CA ALA A 229 -1.82 27.23 -6.43
C ALA A 229 -0.36 26.81 -6.53
N LEU A 230 -0.06 25.56 -6.18
CA LEU A 230 1.24 24.91 -6.39
C LEU A 230 1.39 24.41 -7.82
N GLY A 231 0.28 24.15 -8.50
CA GLY A 231 0.28 23.82 -9.91
C GLY A 231 -1.09 23.35 -10.40
N ARG A 232 -1.25 23.41 -11.73
CA ARG A 232 -2.40 22.88 -12.47
C ARG A 232 -1.88 21.89 -13.50
N PHE A 233 -2.45 20.69 -13.50
CA PHE A 233 -1.91 19.54 -14.22
C PHE A 233 -2.97 18.91 -15.11
N CYS A 234 -2.57 18.63 -16.34
CA CYS A 234 -3.33 17.86 -17.32
C CYS A 234 -2.36 17.17 -18.30
N GLY A 235 -2.88 16.34 -19.19
CA GLY A 235 -2.07 15.50 -20.07
C GLY A 235 -1.50 14.27 -19.37
N ALA A 236 -0.47 13.68 -19.98
CA ALA A 236 0.12 12.41 -19.54
C ALA A 236 1.50 12.56 -18.87
N LYS A 237 1.94 13.79 -18.60
CA LYS A 237 3.27 14.05 -18.02
C LYS A 237 3.15 14.16 -16.51
N GLU A 238 3.75 13.22 -15.81
CA GLU A 238 3.89 13.27 -14.35
C GLU A 238 4.71 14.50 -13.92
N PRO A 239 4.21 15.30 -12.97
CA PRO A 239 4.98 16.40 -12.41
C PRO A 239 6.01 15.90 -11.39
N GLU A 240 7.02 16.73 -11.13
CA GLU A 240 7.92 16.51 -9.99
C GLU A 240 7.14 16.52 -8.66
N PRO A 241 7.65 15.84 -7.61
CA PRO A 241 6.97 15.81 -6.32
C PRO A 241 6.64 17.21 -5.79
N ILE A 242 5.37 17.40 -5.43
CA ILE A 242 4.84 18.68 -4.98
C ILE A 242 4.87 18.68 -3.46
N VAL A 243 5.44 19.72 -2.85
CA VAL A 243 5.53 19.87 -1.40
C VAL A 243 4.82 21.15 -0.98
N SER A 244 3.89 21.07 -0.04
CA SER A 244 3.24 22.25 0.54
C SER A 244 4.21 23.05 1.40
N SER A 245 3.90 24.31 1.72
CA SER A 245 4.66 25.11 2.69
C SER A 245 4.28 24.81 4.15
N GLY A 246 3.10 24.25 4.38
CA GLY A 246 2.62 23.91 5.72
C GLY A 246 1.82 22.60 5.77
N ASN A 247 1.10 22.40 6.88
CA ASN A 247 0.47 21.11 7.19
C ASN A 247 -0.89 20.88 6.50
N LYS A 248 -1.22 21.68 5.48
CA LYS A 248 -2.47 21.60 4.72
C LYS A 248 -2.20 21.71 3.24
N MET A 249 -2.82 20.83 2.47
CA MET A 249 -2.78 20.81 1.01
C MET A 249 -4.19 20.49 0.52
N PHE A 250 -4.65 21.22 -0.50
CA PHE A 250 -5.97 21.03 -1.07
C PHE A 250 -5.84 20.66 -2.55
N LEU A 251 -6.48 19.58 -2.95
CA LEU A 251 -6.53 19.14 -4.35
C LEU A 251 -7.93 19.36 -4.89
N LYS A 252 -8.04 19.82 -6.15
CA LYS A 252 -9.29 19.98 -6.88
C LYS A 252 -9.16 19.38 -8.27
N PHE A 253 -9.88 18.29 -8.53
CA PHE A 253 -10.02 17.72 -9.86
C PHE A 253 -11.32 18.17 -10.50
N VAL A 254 -11.26 18.65 -11.74
CA VAL A 254 -12.43 19.04 -12.54
C VAL A 254 -12.40 18.30 -13.87
N SER A 255 -13.55 17.78 -14.30
CA SER A 255 -13.75 17.24 -15.65
C SER A 255 -14.94 17.89 -16.37
N ASP A 256 -14.81 18.06 -17.69
CA ASP A 256 -15.81 18.64 -18.57
C ASP A 256 -16.77 17.58 -19.15
N ASN A 257 -17.50 17.92 -20.22
CA ASN A 257 -18.52 17.07 -20.80
C ASN A 257 -17.97 15.93 -21.68
N SER A 258 -16.68 15.96 -22.05
CA SER A 258 -16.10 15.12 -23.10
C SER A 258 -14.66 14.71 -22.79
N ILE A 259 -14.16 13.70 -23.52
CA ILE A 259 -12.76 13.24 -23.47
C ILE A 259 -12.28 12.83 -22.06
N GLN A 260 -12.84 11.73 -21.57
CA GLN A 260 -12.35 11.12 -20.33
C GLN A 260 -11.12 10.24 -20.60
N LYS A 261 -10.09 10.44 -19.77
CA LYS A 261 -8.84 9.69 -19.73
C LYS A 261 -8.76 8.85 -18.46
N LYS A 262 -7.65 8.13 -18.25
CA LYS A 262 -7.50 7.22 -17.10
C LYS A 262 -7.58 7.96 -15.76
N GLY A 263 -7.09 9.19 -15.70
CA GLY A 263 -7.09 10.05 -14.53
C GLY A 263 -5.74 10.05 -13.83
N PHE A 264 -5.72 9.91 -12.51
CA PHE A 264 -4.47 9.95 -11.77
C PHE A 264 -4.47 9.02 -10.57
N GLU A 265 -3.25 8.60 -10.21
CA GLU A 265 -2.92 8.01 -8.92
C GLU A 265 -1.72 8.77 -8.35
N ALA A 266 -1.86 9.22 -7.11
CA ALA A 266 -0.82 9.93 -6.39
C ALA A 266 -0.75 9.43 -4.95
N THR A 267 0.46 9.39 -4.41
CA THR A 267 0.70 9.10 -3.00
C THR A 267 0.94 10.41 -2.26
N HIS A 268 0.32 10.56 -1.10
CA HIS A 268 0.64 11.65 -0.17
C HIS A 268 1.45 11.08 1.00
N SER A 269 2.37 11.88 1.51
CA SER A 269 3.17 11.57 2.69
C SER A 269 3.48 12.83 3.48
N THR A 270 3.66 12.65 4.79
CA THR A 270 4.06 13.73 5.68
C THR A 270 5.57 13.80 5.70
N VAL A 271 6.11 14.99 5.42
CA VAL A 271 7.54 15.26 5.47
C VAL A 271 7.82 16.35 6.50
N CYS A 272 9.00 16.31 7.10
CA CYS A 272 9.41 17.31 8.09
C CYS A 272 9.62 18.69 7.45
N GLY A 273 9.73 19.70 8.32
CA GLY A 273 9.86 21.10 7.93
C GLY A 273 8.54 21.74 7.56
N GLY A 274 8.52 23.07 7.44
CA GLY A 274 7.36 23.88 7.09
C GLY A 274 7.33 25.24 7.79
N GLN A 275 6.38 26.06 7.38
CA GLN A 275 6.13 27.36 7.99
C GLN A 275 5.15 27.25 9.16
N VAL A 276 5.57 27.76 10.33
CA VAL A 276 4.77 27.76 11.56
C VAL A 276 4.58 29.19 12.02
N ARG A 277 3.37 29.55 12.43
CA ARG A 277 3.13 30.80 13.14
C ARG A 277 3.14 30.54 14.64
N ALA A 278 4.06 31.22 15.33
CA ALA A 278 4.09 31.25 16.77
C ALA A 278 2.85 31.97 17.31
N GLU A 279 2.29 31.46 18.39
CA GLU A 279 1.17 32.08 19.11
C GLU A 279 1.60 32.38 20.55
N VAL A 280 0.86 33.26 21.23
CA VAL A 280 1.10 33.58 22.65
C VAL A 280 1.03 32.33 23.54
N LYS A 281 0.23 31.34 23.13
CA LYS A 281 0.19 30.03 23.79
C LYS A 281 1.23 29.10 23.17
N THR A 282 2.08 28.52 24.03
CA THR A 282 3.04 27.49 23.65
C THR A 282 2.36 26.35 22.87
N LYS A 283 3.01 25.92 21.78
CA LYS A 283 2.59 24.79 20.97
C LYS A 283 3.75 23.84 20.79
N ASP A 284 3.45 22.54 20.81
CA ASP A 284 4.45 21.52 20.56
C ASP A 284 4.79 21.48 19.06
N LEU A 285 6.07 21.32 18.78
CA LEU A 285 6.64 21.09 17.46
C LEU A 285 7.47 19.81 17.55
N TYR A 286 7.26 18.90 16.61
CA TYR A 286 7.92 17.61 16.59
C TYR A 286 8.92 17.55 15.44
N SER A 287 10.03 16.82 15.63
CA SER A 287 11.05 16.62 14.59
C SER A 287 10.54 15.79 13.41
N HIS A 288 9.58 14.89 13.66
CA HIS A 288 8.98 14.03 12.65
C HIS A 288 7.54 13.64 13.02
N ALA A 289 6.77 13.19 12.03
CA ALA A 289 5.33 12.98 12.16
C ALA A 289 4.94 11.80 13.10
N GLN A 290 5.87 10.89 13.38
CA GLN A 290 5.69 9.70 14.22
C GLN A 290 6.48 9.80 15.54
N PHE A 291 6.79 11.03 15.97
CA PHE A 291 7.52 11.28 17.22
C PHE A 291 6.88 10.57 18.41
N GLY A 292 7.71 9.89 19.20
CA GLY A 292 7.31 9.12 20.38
C GLY A 292 7.17 7.61 20.14
N ASP A 293 6.83 7.18 18.93
CA ASP A 293 6.68 5.76 18.58
C ASP A 293 7.90 5.18 17.85
N ASN A 294 8.69 6.03 17.19
CA ASN A 294 9.84 5.62 16.38
C ASN A 294 10.98 6.65 16.44
N ASN A 295 12.17 6.25 15.98
CA ASN A 295 13.29 7.15 15.74
C ASN A 295 13.00 8.06 14.52
N TYR A 296 13.66 9.21 14.48
CA TYR A 296 13.61 10.09 13.30
C TYR A 296 14.11 9.36 12.04
N PRO A 297 13.55 9.64 10.84
CA PRO A 297 13.99 8.97 9.62
C PRO A 297 15.41 9.38 9.22
N GLY A 298 16.25 8.42 8.84
CA GLY A 298 17.61 8.69 8.38
C GLY A 298 17.65 9.47 7.06
N GLY A 299 18.67 10.33 6.91
CA GLY A 299 18.84 11.16 5.71
C GLY A 299 17.80 12.26 5.52
N SER A 300 17.09 12.62 6.59
CA SER A 300 16.12 13.72 6.57
C SER A 300 16.84 15.07 6.59
N ASP A 301 16.42 15.97 5.69
CA ASP A 301 16.84 17.37 5.68
C ASP A 301 15.61 18.24 5.91
N CYS A 302 15.51 18.80 7.12
CA CYS A 302 14.30 19.41 7.65
C CYS A 302 14.52 20.89 7.97
N GLU A 303 13.68 21.75 7.40
CA GLU A 303 13.72 23.19 7.66
C GLU A 303 12.37 23.69 8.17
N TRP A 304 12.38 24.30 9.36
CA TRP A 304 11.22 24.97 9.93
C TRP A 304 11.45 26.48 10.02
N VAL A 305 10.49 27.24 9.51
CA VAL A 305 10.48 28.70 9.65
C VAL A 305 9.37 29.08 10.60
N ILE A 306 9.73 29.55 11.80
CA ILE A 306 8.79 29.93 12.85
C ILE A 306 8.66 31.45 12.87
N MET A 307 7.48 31.96 12.55
CA MET A 307 7.20 33.38 12.43
C MET A 307 6.33 33.87 13.58
N ALA A 308 6.74 34.96 14.22
CA ALA A 308 5.93 35.69 15.19
C ALA A 308 5.24 36.89 14.53
N GLU A 309 4.23 37.47 15.20
CA GLU A 309 3.66 38.75 14.78
C GLU A 309 4.67 39.89 14.91
N GLU A 310 4.47 40.96 14.13
CA GLU A 310 5.36 42.11 14.13
C GLU A 310 5.51 42.69 15.55
N GLY A 311 6.76 42.87 16.00
CA GLY A 311 7.10 43.35 17.34
C GLY A 311 7.27 42.26 18.41
N PHE A 312 7.07 40.99 18.07
CA PHE A 312 7.30 39.84 18.97
C PHE A 312 8.51 39.01 18.53
N GLY A 313 9.15 38.34 19.50
CA GLY A 313 10.18 37.34 19.27
C GLY A 313 9.64 35.91 19.41
N VAL A 314 10.40 34.94 18.91
CA VAL A 314 10.11 33.51 19.09
C VAL A 314 10.96 32.98 20.23
N GLU A 315 10.33 32.28 21.17
CA GLU A 315 11.02 31.51 22.22
C GLU A 315 10.84 30.02 21.95
N LEU A 316 11.94 29.27 21.98
CA LEU A 316 11.95 27.82 21.84
C LEU A 316 12.27 27.16 23.17
N ILE A 317 11.45 26.19 23.56
CA ILE A 317 11.62 25.40 24.78
C ILE A 317 11.73 23.93 24.36
N PHE A 318 12.90 23.33 24.59
CA PHE A 318 13.11 21.91 24.34
C PHE A 318 12.54 21.11 25.50
N GLN A 319 11.54 20.27 25.22
CA GLN A 319 10.98 19.33 26.20
C GLN A 319 11.73 18.00 26.20
N THR A 320 12.24 17.59 25.05
CA THR A 320 13.03 16.38 24.84
C THR A 320 14.00 16.67 23.71
N PHE A 321 15.26 16.30 23.87
CA PHE A 321 16.27 16.45 22.84
C PHE A 321 17.13 15.18 22.79
N GLU A 322 16.99 14.42 21.71
CA GLU A 322 17.75 13.21 21.46
C GLU A 322 18.15 13.16 19.99
N ILE A 323 19.41 13.46 19.72
CA ILE A 323 20.06 13.38 18.41
C ILE A 323 21.38 12.62 18.62
N GLU A 324 21.88 11.91 17.59
CA GLU A 324 23.16 11.21 17.66
C GLU A 324 24.27 12.08 18.31
N GLU A 325 24.94 11.54 19.32
CA GLU A 325 25.98 12.26 20.06
C GLU A 325 27.33 12.13 19.33
N GLU A 326 27.93 13.28 19.00
CA GLU A 326 29.22 13.36 18.33
C GLU A 326 29.97 14.62 18.78
N ALA A 327 31.29 14.60 18.80
CA ALA A 327 32.12 15.66 19.38
C ALA A 327 31.93 17.03 18.71
N ASP A 328 31.72 17.04 17.39
CA ASP A 328 31.55 18.23 16.57
C ASP A 328 30.12 18.34 15.96
N CYS A 329 29.19 17.48 16.40
CA CYS A 329 27.85 17.30 15.83
C CYS A 329 27.84 17.09 14.30
N GLY A 330 28.84 16.36 13.78
CA GLY A 330 29.10 16.20 12.35
C GLY A 330 28.15 15.26 11.59
N TYR A 331 27.48 14.34 12.29
CA TYR A 331 26.54 13.38 11.70
C TYR A 331 25.12 13.94 11.69
N ASP A 332 24.34 13.68 12.74
CA ASP A 332 23.01 14.26 12.91
C ASP A 332 23.08 15.49 13.81
N TYR A 333 22.37 16.56 13.44
CA TYR A 333 22.38 17.80 14.20
C TYR A 333 21.15 18.65 13.90
N MET A 334 20.91 19.61 14.78
CA MET A 334 19.95 20.69 14.58
C MET A 334 20.66 22.04 14.66
N GLU A 335 20.41 22.92 13.70
CA GLU A 335 20.87 24.31 13.74
C GLU A 335 19.71 25.26 14.00
N LEU A 336 19.99 26.33 14.75
CA LEU A 336 19.06 27.43 14.99
C LEU A 336 19.62 28.71 14.39
N PHE A 337 18.76 29.45 13.71
CA PHE A 337 19.10 30.72 13.05
C PHE A 337 18.13 31.81 13.48
N ASP A 338 18.63 33.04 13.64
CA ASP A 338 17.83 34.23 13.91
C ASP A 338 17.45 34.92 12.58
N GLY A 339 16.54 34.30 11.84
CA GLY A 339 16.06 34.77 10.55
C GLY A 339 15.26 33.73 9.79
N TYR A 340 15.03 33.97 8.49
CA TYR A 340 14.15 33.15 7.66
C TYR A 340 14.84 31.98 6.95
N ASP A 341 16.17 31.99 6.89
CA ASP A 341 16.97 31.02 6.15
C ASP A 341 18.37 30.85 6.76
N GLY A 342 19.14 29.90 6.23
CA GLY A 342 20.49 29.59 6.68
C GLY A 342 21.55 30.67 6.43
N THR A 343 21.20 31.80 5.79
CA THR A 343 22.10 32.95 5.66
C THR A 343 22.05 33.90 6.86
N ALA A 344 21.03 33.74 7.70
CA ALA A 344 20.85 34.53 8.91
C ALA A 344 21.89 34.17 10.00
N PRO A 345 22.04 35.00 11.05
CA PRO A 345 22.94 34.69 12.16
C PRO A 345 22.59 33.35 12.82
N ARG A 346 23.55 32.41 12.81
CA ARG A 346 23.39 31.12 13.48
C ARG A 346 23.51 31.29 15.00
N LEU A 347 22.47 30.91 15.72
CA LEU A 347 22.40 30.90 17.17
C LEU A 347 23.14 29.70 17.77
N GLY A 348 23.14 28.55 17.10
CA GLY A 348 23.88 27.38 17.53
C GLY A 348 23.66 26.15 16.65
N ARG A 349 24.50 25.13 16.88
CA ARG A 349 24.37 23.77 16.35
C ARG A 349 24.36 22.82 17.54
N PHE A 350 23.42 21.89 17.56
CA PHE A 350 23.12 21.05 18.72
C PHE A 350 23.00 19.58 18.28
N CYS A 351 23.51 18.67 19.11
CA CYS A 351 23.38 17.22 19.00
C CYS A 351 23.53 16.59 20.40
N GLY A 352 23.39 15.26 20.51
CA GLY A 352 23.43 14.54 21.79
C GLY A 352 22.07 14.45 22.47
N SER A 353 22.10 14.12 23.77
CA SER A 353 20.90 13.92 24.59
C SER A 353 20.85 14.89 25.78
N GLY A 354 19.66 15.40 26.13
CA GLY A 354 19.47 16.39 27.19
C GLY A 354 18.04 16.61 27.64
#